data_AF-A0A2G6F8L2-F1
#
_entry.id   AF-A0A2G6F8L2-F1
#
_cell.length_a   1.000
_cell.length_b   1.000
_cell.length_c   1.000
_cell.angle_alpha   90.00
_cell.angle_beta   90.00
_cell.angle_gamma   90.00
#
_symmetry.space_group_name_H-M   'P 1'
#
loop_
_entity.id
_entity.type
_entity.pdbx_description
1 polymer ?
#
loop_
_entity_poly.entity_id
_entity_poly.type
_entity_poly.pdbx_seq_one_letter_code
_entity_poly.pdbx_strand_id
1 'polypeptide(L)'
;MPIIKSAIKRVRQTKRKTLRNATVKRLTKEVIKKFLTHVENGEKKEAIALFPTVQKRIDLMSKKNLWHAHKSARKVSAYAKLISDKK
;
A
#
# COMPACT_ATOMS: atom_id res chain seq x y z
N MET A 1 23.11 -1.61 23.69
CA MET A 1 23.55 -2.55 22.62
C MET A 1 23.16 -3.97 23.04
N PRO A 2 22.70 -4.84 22.12
CA PRO A 2 22.35 -6.20 22.51
C PRO A 2 23.61 -6.96 22.91
N ILE A 3 23.58 -7.61 24.07
CA ILE A 3 24.73 -8.33 24.62
C ILE A 3 24.81 -9.76 24.05
N ILE A 4 23.65 -10.38 23.80
CA ILE A 4 23.54 -11.77 23.32
C ILE A 4 23.77 -11.83 21.80
N LYS A 5 24.58 -12.77 21.32
CA LYS A 5 24.89 -12.98 19.88
C LYS A 5 23.63 -13.10 19.01
N SER A 6 22.61 -13.80 19.50
CA SER A 6 21.32 -13.95 18.81
C SER A 6 20.59 -12.62 18.65
N ALA A 7 20.62 -11.75 19.66
CA ALA A 7 20.00 -10.44 19.64
C ALA A 7 20.71 -9.49 18.65
N ILE A 8 22.05 -9.51 18.60
CA ILE A 8 22.82 -8.74 17.59
C ILE A 8 22.43 -9.17 16.17
N LYS A 9 22.25 -10.49 15.93
CA LYS A 9 21.76 -11.02 14.65
C LYS A 9 20.34 -10.53 14.35
N ARG A 10 19.44 -10.53 15.33
CA ARG A 10 18.06 -10.01 15.16
C ARG A 10 18.05 -8.54 14.76
N VAL A 11 18.86 -7.69 15.41
CA VAL A 11 18.95 -6.25 15.06
C VAL A 11 19.38 -6.05 13.61
N ARG A 12 20.41 -6.77 13.13
CA ARG A 12 20.84 -6.72 11.72
C ARG A 12 19.74 -7.15 10.75
N GLN A 13 19.05 -8.25 11.06
CA GLN A 13 17.94 -8.75 10.23
C GLN A 13 16.77 -7.77 10.19
N THR A 14 16.40 -7.20 11.34
CA THR A 14 15.33 -6.23 11.46
C THR A 14 15.64 -4.98 10.66
N LYS A 15 16.86 -4.42 10.74
CA LYS A 15 17.26 -3.24 9.94
C LYS A 15 17.01 -3.44 8.44
N ARG A 16 17.43 -4.59 7.90
CA ARG A 16 17.21 -4.95 6.49
C ARG A 16 15.72 -5.08 6.14
N LYS A 17 14.95 -5.76 6.99
CA LYS A 17 13.50 -5.96 6.77
C LYS A 17 12.74 -4.64 6.86
N THR A 18 13.06 -3.80 7.84
CA THR A 18 12.45 -2.49 8.04
C THR A 18 12.68 -1.58 6.83
N LEU A 19 13.91 -1.52 6.31
CA LEU A 19 14.22 -0.70 5.12
C LEU A 19 13.42 -1.14 3.90
N ARG A 20 13.39 -2.45 3.60
CA ARG A 20 12.57 -3.01 2.51
C ARG A 20 11.10 -2.66 2.68
N ASN A 21 10.55 -2.85 3.88
CA ASN A 21 9.14 -2.62 4.16
C ASN A 21 8.77 -1.14 4.09
N ALA A 22 9.68 -0.25 4.50
CA ALA A 22 9.50 1.20 4.39
C ALA A 22 9.39 1.63 2.93
N THR A 23 10.31 1.18 2.07
CA THR A 23 10.28 1.48 0.64
C THR A 23 9.00 1.00 -0.03
N VAL A 24 8.61 -0.26 0.21
CA VAL A 24 7.38 -0.82 -0.37
C VAL A 24 6.14 -0.06 0.09
N LYS A 25 6.04 0.28 1.39
CA LYS A 25 4.95 1.11 1.92
C LYS A 25 4.91 2.50 1.28
N ARG A 26 6.06 3.14 1.07
CA ARG A 26 6.17 4.46 0.44
C ARG A 26 5.66 4.44 -0.99
N LEU A 27 6.15 3.50 -1.81
CA LEU A 27 5.74 3.34 -3.21
C LEU A 27 4.22 3.09 -3.33
N THR A 28 3.65 2.26 -2.46
CA THR A 28 2.19 2.03 -2.46
C THR A 28 1.41 3.30 -2.11
N LYS A 29 1.90 4.12 -1.17
CA LYS A 29 1.27 5.41 -0.83
C LYS A 29 1.36 6.41 -1.98
N GLU A 30 2.48 6.46 -2.69
CA GLU A 30 2.65 7.33 -3.86
C GLU A 30 1.64 7.00 -4.96
N VAL A 31 1.47 5.71 -5.30
CA VAL A 31 0.48 5.27 -6.29
C VAL A 31 -0.95 5.62 -5.86
N ILE A 32 -1.29 5.42 -4.58
CA ILE A 32 -2.59 5.81 -4.03
C ILE A 32 -2.78 7.33 -4.11
N LYS A 33 -1.75 8.13 -3.81
CA LYS A 33 -1.83 9.59 -3.88
C LYS A 33 -2.12 10.06 -5.30
N LYS A 34 -1.41 9.52 -6.31
CA LYS A 34 -1.66 9.82 -7.73
C LYS A 34 -3.11 9.52 -8.12
N PHE A 35 -3.63 8.39 -7.68
CA PHE A 35 -5.03 8.05 -7.90
C PHE A 35 -5.98 9.06 -7.25
N LEU A 36 -5.76 9.43 -5.99
CA LEU A 36 -6.61 10.41 -5.31
C LEU A 36 -6.55 11.79 -5.98
N THR A 37 -5.39 12.23 -6.47
CA THR A 37 -5.30 13.51 -7.18
C THR A 37 -6.10 13.53 -8.48
N HIS A 38 -6.10 12.44 -9.26
CA HIS A 38 -6.96 12.34 -10.47
C HIS A 38 -8.45 12.33 -10.12
N VAL A 39 -8.83 11.71 -9.00
CA VAL A 39 -10.22 11.73 -8.51
C VAL A 39 -10.63 13.14 -8.07
N GLU A 40 -9.77 13.85 -7.34
CA GLU A 40 -10.01 15.24 -6.91
C GLU A 40 -10.10 16.21 -8.09
N ASN A 41 -9.30 16.01 -9.13
CA ASN A 41 -9.32 16.81 -10.37
C ASN A 41 -10.54 16.51 -11.28
N GLY A 42 -11.36 15.50 -10.96
CA GLY A 42 -12.55 15.15 -11.75
C GLY A 42 -12.25 14.33 -13.01
N GLU A 43 -11.03 13.84 -13.20
CA GLU A 43 -10.57 13.08 -14.37
C GLU A 43 -11.01 11.60 -14.29
N LYS A 44 -12.32 11.36 -14.43
CA LYS A 44 -12.92 10.02 -14.23
C LYS A 44 -12.30 8.94 -15.11
N LYS A 45 -11.99 9.24 -16.38
CA LYS A 45 -11.43 8.26 -17.34
C LYS A 45 -10.04 7.78 -16.91
N GLU A 46 -9.18 8.71 -16.47
CA GLU A 46 -7.82 8.39 -16.02
C GLU A 46 -7.82 7.67 -14.67
N ALA A 47 -8.70 8.08 -13.76
CA ALA A 47 -8.88 7.41 -12.47
C ALA A 47 -9.32 5.94 -12.64
N ILE A 48 -10.25 5.67 -13.57
CA ILE A 48 -10.68 4.29 -13.91
C ILE A 48 -9.51 3.47 -14.46
N ALA A 49 -8.72 4.03 -15.38
CA ALA A 49 -7.57 3.34 -15.96
C ALA A 49 -6.47 3.01 -14.93
N LEU A 50 -6.27 3.90 -13.95
CA LEU A 50 -5.25 3.73 -12.91
C LEU A 50 -5.67 2.76 -11.79
N PHE A 51 -6.98 2.57 -11.59
CA PHE A 51 -7.54 1.78 -10.48
C PHE A 51 -7.06 0.32 -10.42
N PRO A 52 -6.98 -0.46 -11.52
CA PRO A 52 -6.45 -1.83 -11.49
C PRO A 52 -5.03 -1.91 -10.94
N THR A 53 -4.20 -0.90 -11.25
CA THR A 53 -2.82 -0.80 -10.77
C THR A 53 -2.77 -0.53 -9.27
N VAL A 54 -3.62 0.36 -8.78
CA VAL A 54 -3.77 0.67 -7.34
C VAL A 54 -4.24 -0.58 -6.59
N GLN A 55 -5.28 -1.26 -7.08
CA GLN A 55 -5.84 -2.46 -6.47
C GLN A 55 -4.79 -3.58 -6.38
N LYS A 56 -4.11 -3.88 -7.49
CA LYS A 56 -3.02 -4.87 -7.52
C LYS A 56 -1.95 -4.58 -6.47
N ARG A 57 -1.61 -3.30 -6.29
CA ARG A 57 -0.60 -2.89 -5.30
C ARG A 57 -1.07 -3.07 -3.87
N ILE A 58 -2.34 -2.77 -3.57
CA ILE A 58 -2.96 -2.98 -2.25
C ILE A 58 -3.04 -4.48 -1.93
N ASP A 59 -3.45 -5.31 -2.88
CA ASP A 59 -3.56 -6.76 -2.67
C ASP A 59 -2.20 -7.41 -2.45
N LEU A 60 -1.16 -6.92 -3.13
CA LEU A 60 0.22 -7.38 -2.93
C LEU A 60 0.74 -7.06 -1.51
N MET A 61 0.30 -5.95 -0.90
CA MET A 61 0.64 -5.64 0.50
C MET A 61 0.04 -6.65 1.48
N SER A 62 -1.17 -7.14 1.17
CA SER A 62 -1.83 -8.21 1.93
C SER A 62 -1.06 -9.53 1.77
N LYS A 63 -0.77 -9.93 0.52
CA LYS A 63 -0.03 -11.18 0.23
C LYS A 63 1.37 -11.23 0.84
N LYS A 64 2.01 -10.06 1.02
CA LYS A 64 3.32 -9.94 1.67
C LYS A 64 3.24 -9.71 3.18
N ASN A 65 2.06 -9.83 3.79
CA ASN A 65 1.80 -9.65 5.21
C ASN A 65 2.26 -8.29 5.77
N LEU A 66 2.30 -7.25 4.93
CA LEU A 66 2.59 -5.89 5.41
C LEU A 66 1.34 -5.20 5.95
N TRP A 67 0.18 -5.51 5.38
CA TRP A 67 -1.14 -5.06 5.85
C TRP A 67 -2.02 -6.28 6.14
N HIS A 68 -2.93 -6.12 7.11
CA HIS A 68 -3.96 -7.11 7.36
C HIS A 68 -4.95 -7.19 6.20
N ALA A 69 -5.51 -8.36 5.92
CA ALA A 69 -6.46 -8.58 4.82
C ALA A 69 -7.65 -7.60 4.85
N HIS A 70 -8.28 -7.43 6.02
CA HIS A 70 -9.38 -6.47 6.21
C HIS A 70 -8.98 -5.01 5.93
N LYS A 71 -7.74 -4.62 6.22
CA LYS A 71 -7.27 -3.26 5.91
C LYS A 71 -7.20 -3.03 4.41
N SER A 72 -6.68 -4.02 3.67
CA SER A 72 -6.58 -3.99 2.21
C SER A 72 -7.98 -3.98 1.58
N ALA A 73 -8.87 -4.89 2.00
CA ALA A 73 -10.25 -4.97 1.51
C ALA A 73 -11.04 -3.68 1.75
N ARG A 74 -10.94 -3.08 2.95
CA ARG A 74 -11.58 -1.79 3.26
C ARG A 74 -11.12 -0.68 2.33
N LYS A 75 -9.82 -0.65 2.01
CA LYS A 75 -9.24 0.37 1.12
C LYS A 75 -9.71 0.19 -0.32
N VAL A 76 -9.70 -1.03 -0.84
CA VAL A 76 -10.22 -1.34 -2.19
C VAL A 76 -11.69 -0.94 -2.29
N SER A 77 -12.52 -1.30 -1.31
CA SER A 77 -13.94 -0.92 -1.28
C SER A 77 -14.15 0.59 -1.25
N ALA A 78 -13.39 1.32 -0.43
CA ALA A 78 -13.49 2.77 -0.35
C ALA A 78 -13.09 3.45 -1.68
N TYR A 79 -12.01 3.00 -2.32
CA TYR A 79 -11.56 3.57 -3.59
C TYR A 79 -12.47 3.20 -4.77
N ALA A 80 -13.03 1.99 -4.78
CA ALA A 80 -14.03 1.61 -5.78
C ALA A 80 -15.28 2.50 -5.71
N LYS A 81 -15.74 2.83 -4.49
CA LYS A 81 -16.89 3.73 -4.28
C LYS A 81 -16.65 5.16 -4.78
N LEU A 82 -15.40 5.65 -4.76
CA LEU A 82 -15.07 6.99 -5.26
C LEU A 82 -15.16 7.08 -6.78
N ILE A 83 -14.97 5.97 -7.49
CA ILE A 83 -15.01 5.93 -8.96
C ILE A 83 -16.40 5.58 -9.46
N SER A 84 -17.14 4.73 -8.73
CA SER A 84 -18.51 4.42 -9.11
C SER A 84 -19.37 5.65 -8.92
N ASP A 85 -20.00 6.14 -9.99
CA ASP A 85 -21.09 7.10 -9.88
C ASP A 85 -22.24 6.42 -9.13
N LYS A 86 -22.29 6.64 -7.81
CA LYS A 86 -23.48 6.33 -7.04
C LYS A 86 -24.42 7.51 -7.16
N LYS A 87 -25.50 7.25 -7.89
CA LYS A 87 -26.82 7.84 -7.66
C LYS A 87 -27.13 7.93 -6.16
#